data_AF-A0A1I7Z1M1-F1
#
_entry.id   AF-A0A1I7Z1M1-F1
#
_cell.length_a   1.000
_cell.length_b   1.000
_cell.length_c   1.000
_cell.angle_alpha   90.00
_cell.angle_beta   90.00
_cell.angle_gamma   90.00
#
_symmetry.space_group_name_H-M   'P 1'
#
loop_
_entity.id
_entity.type
_entity.pdbx_description
1 polymer ?
#
loop_
_entity_poly.entity_id
_entity_poly.type
_entity_poly.pdbx_seq_one_letter_code
_entity_poly.pdbx_strand_id
1 'polypeptide(L)'
;MILISPFQEGLTVYLEWLITSKFPLAESDVDERCREAKAAALPQEGRSALLEAFREMEQARAACSEKAPVVFHMLDSAFGPRLVPRFLHRLFEKFAWRSTSFSDWVETLNEVAKTSLPGDLLTSYFARPGYPLVFVDFRPRESLRLSQRQVIGDEPLSSNASSPFVVPLELDDSSAERKTRFVVLKELTQAEEAPSASWVVADPLSLTYSRVVYSVENYAGIVECAASEECHFPEKVLERVVGDFCWALLKDVFEATESETPAWRRLLRSLAAAKVAAGDCACCVDVASRHSRHCKWTWVDRCQKVSLLKQVSAEEGPRRSVRARH
;
A
#
# COMPACT_ATOMS: atom_id res chain seq x y z
N MET A 1 -1.84 16.78 27.49
CA MET A 1 -2.73 15.85 26.78
C MET A 1 -3.59 16.69 25.86
N ILE A 2 -3.48 16.46 24.56
CA ILE A 2 -4.15 17.29 23.55
C ILE A 2 -5.50 16.63 23.22
N LEU A 3 -6.61 17.33 23.49
CA LEU A 3 -7.97 16.88 23.19
C LEU A 3 -8.37 17.40 21.80
N ILE A 4 -7.75 16.86 20.75
CA ILE A 4 -8.22 17.03 19.38
C ILE A 4 -9.03 15.77 19.05
N SER A 5 -10.21 15.94 18.43
CA SER A 5 -11.00 14.82 17.93
C SER A 5 -10.54 14.48 16.52
N PRO A 6 -9.81 13.37 16.29
CA PRO A 6 -9.23 13.06 14.98
C PRO A 6 -10.28 12.77 13.92
N PHE A 7 -11.47 12.35 14.36
CA PHE A 7 -12.64 12.16 13.51
C PHE A 7 -13.17 13.48 12.97
N GLN A 8 -13.35 14.47 13.85
CA GLN A 8 -13.87 15.77 13.43
C GLN A 8 -12.86 16.51 12.56
N GLU A 9 -11.58 16.50 12.96
CA GLU A 9 -10.52 17.16 12.22
C GLU A 9 -10.30 16.49 10.86
N GLY A 10 -10.13 15.16 10.83
CA GLY A 10 -9.92 14.43 9.59
C GLY A 10 -11.09 14.52 8.62
N LEU A 11 -12.32 14.49 9.13
CA LEU A 11 -13.50 14.70 8.30
C LEU A 11 -13.55 16.13 7.75
N THR A 12 -13.23 17.13 8.57
CA THR A 12 -13.21 18.54 8.15
C THR A 12 -12.19 18.75 7.02
N VAL A 13 -10.98 18.23 7.17
CA VAL A 13 -9.93 18.29 6.14
C VAL A 13 -10.36 17.57 4.86
N TYR A 14 -10.96 16.39 4.97
CA TYR A 14 -11.47 15.67 3.80
C TYR A 14 -12.59 16.46 3.08
N LEU A 15 -13.52 17.05 3.84
CA LEU A 15 -14.57 17.90 3.28
C LEU A 15 -14.00 19.17 2.63
N GLU A 16 -12.96 19.76 3.21
CA GLU A 16 -12.25 20.88 2.60
C GLU A 16 -11.67 20.49 1.24
N TRP A 17 -11.01 19.35 1.13
CA TRP A 17 -10.49 18.85 -0.15
C TRP A 17 -11.61 18.61 -1.15
N LEU A 18 -12.70 17.95 -0.71
CA LEU A 18 -13.85 17.66 -1.54
C LEU A 18 -14.51 18.94 -2.07
N ILE A 19 -14.72 19.94 -1.22
CA ILE A 19 -15.33 21.23 -1.57
C ILE A 19 -14.39 22.02 -2.49
N THR A 20 -13.11 22.11 -2.14
CA THR A 20 -12.10 22.86 -2.91
C THR A 20 -11.96 22.30 -4.33
N SER A 21 -11.97 20.97 -4.49
CA SER A 21 -11.89 20.32 -5.81
C SER A 21 -13.06 20.64 -6.75
N LYS A 22 -14.16 21.23 -6.25
CA LYS A 22 -15.30 21.67 -7.08
C LYS A 22 -15.10 23.07 -7.67
N PHE A 23 -14.09 23.81 -7.22
CA PHE A 23 -13.81 25.14 -7.75
C PHE A 23 -12.87 25.07 -8.96
N PRO A 24 -13.16 25.80 -10.06
CA PRO A 24 -12.35 25.74 -11.29
C PRO A 24 -10.89 26.20 -11.15
N LEU A 25 -10.55 26.89 -10.05
CA LEU A 25 -9.22 27.41 -9.76
C LEU A 25 -8.38 26.46 -8.89
N ALA A 26 -8.92 25.32 -8.48
CA ALA A 26 -8.17 24.35 -7.69
C ALA A 26 -7.12 23.65 -8.57
N GLU A 27 -5.86 23.74 -8.15
CA GLU A 27 -4.73 23.14 -8.86
C GLU A 27 -4.62 21.62 -8.64
N SER A 28 -5.27 21.07 -7.59
CA SER A 28 -5.22 19.65 -7.24
C SER A 28 -6.61 19.07 -6.92
N ASP A 29 -6.85 17.86 -7.41
CA ASP A 29 -8.04 17.08 -7.08
C ASP A 29 -7.91 16.36 -5.73
N VAL A 30 -8.99 15.72 -5.29
CA VAL A 30 -9.02 15.03 -3.98
C VAL A 30 -8.05 13.83 -3.96
N ASP A 31 -7.89 13.14 -5.07
CA ASP A 31 -7.10 11.92 -5.19
C ASP A 31 -5.59 12.24 -5.10
N GLU A 32 -5.17 13.35 -5.70
CA GLU A 32 -3.82 13.90 -5.56
C GLU A 32 -3.51 14.28 -4.11
N ARG A 33 -4.41 15.03 -3.45
CA ARG A 33 -4.23 15.41 -2.04
C ARG A 33 -4.16 14.20 -1.11
N CYS A 34 -4.98 13.17 -1.37
CA CYS A 34 -4.94 11.93 -0.61
C CYS A 34 -3.62 11.19 -0.80
N ARG A 35 -3.07 11.16 -2.02
CA ARG A 35 -1.77 10.54 -2.29
C ARG A 35 -0.62 11.27 -1.61
N GLU A 36 -0.62 12.60 -1.63
CA GLU A 36 0.37 13.42 -0.93
C GLU A 36 0.31 13.18 0.59
N ALA A 37 -0.89 13.23 1.18
CA ALA A 37 -1.10 12.97 2.59
C ALA A 37 -0.68 11.55 3.00
N LYS A 38 -1.01 10.54 2.18
CA LYS A 38 -0.56 9.15 2.38
C LYS A 38 0.98 9.06 2.36
N ALA A 39 1.63 9.69 1.40
CA ALA A 39 3.09 9.66 1.27
C ALA A 39 3.79 10.33 2.46
N ALA A 40 3.20 11.39 3.02
CA ALA A 40 3.70 12.08 4.22
C ALA A 40 3.48 11.26 5.51
N ALA A 41 2.31 10.61 5.63
CA ALA A 41 1.88 9.95 6.86
C ALA A 41 2.47 8.55 7.06
N LEU A 42 2.55 7.72 6.01
CA LEU A 42 3.01 6.33 6.14
C LEU A 42 4.40 6.17 6.80
N PRO A 43 5.42 7.01 6.50
CA PRO A 43 6.72 6.95 7.17
C PRO A 43 6.68 7.35 8.66
N GLN A 44 5.66 8.10 9.07
CA GLN A 44 5.52 8.63 10.43
C GLN A 44 4.62 7.75 11.32
N GLU A 45 4.06 6.67 10.77
CA GLU A 45 3.13 5.79 11.49
C GLU A 45 3.77 5.21 12.75
N GLY A 46 3.15 5.46 13.89
CA GLY A 46 3.69 5.09 15.19
C GLY A 46 2.94 3.93 15.84
N ARG A 47 3.26 3.72 17.11
CA ARG A 47 2.56 2.76 17.99
C ARG A 47 1.24 3.29 18.56
N SER A 48 0.90 4.55 18.30
CA SER A 48 -0.31 5.19 18.81
C SER A 48 -1.45 5.07 17.81
N ALA A 49 -2.61 4.64 18.28
CA ALA A 49 -3.84 4.67 17.50
C ALA A 49 -4.40 6.11 17.43
N LEU A 50 -5.23 6.40 16.43
CA LEU A 50 -5.89 7.71 16.31
C LEU A 50 -6.80 7.99 17.52
N LEU A 51 -7.49 6.97 18.03
CA LEU A 51 -8.39 7.11 19.19
C LEU A 51 -7.67 7.34 20.53
N GLU A 52 -6.35 7.21 20.58
CA GLU A 52 -5.57 7.46 21.80
C GLU A 52 -5.23 8.94 21.96
N ALA A 53 -5.04 9.37 23.21
CA ALA A 53 -4.64 10.75 23.47
C ALA A 53 -3.22 11.03 22.98
N PHE A 54 -3.05 12.05 22.15
CA PHE A 54 -1.74 12.45 21.66
C PHE A 54 -0.89 13.08 22.76
N ARG A 55 0.39 12.68 22.78
CA ARG A 55 1.40 13.24 23.68
C ARG A 55 2.04 14.50 23.10
N GLU A 56 2.12 14.59 21.77
CA GLU A 56 2.79 15.66 21.03
C GLU A 56 1.88 16.25 19.95
N MET A 57 2.04 17.55 19.65
CA MET A 57 1.25 18.24 18.61
C MET A 57 1.54 17.73 17.20
N GLU A 58 2.80 17.37 16.91
CA GLU A 58 3.18 16.86 15.59
C GLU A 58 2.53 15.51 15.29
N GLN A 59 2.47 14.63 16.29
CA GLN A 59 1.74 13.36 16.21
C GLN A 59 0.25 13.58 15.98
N ALA A 60 -0.35 14.55 16.68
CA ALA A 60 -1.75 14.91 16.48
C ALA A 60 -1.99 15.43 15.05
N ARG A 61 -1.08 16.26 14.52
CA ARG A 61 -1.19 16.79 13.16
C ARG A 61 -1.08 15.70 12.09
N ALA A 62 -0.07 14.84 12.14
CA ALA A 62 0.09 13.74 11.18
C ALA A 62 -1.12 12.78 11.20
N ALA A 63 -1.58 12.43 12.41
CA ALA A 63 -2.75 11.59 12.61
C ALA A 63 -4.06 12.21 12.10
N CYS A 64 -4.32 13.46 12.47
CA CYS A 64 -5.61 14.12 12.24
C CYS A 64 -5.73 14.77 10.86
N SER A 65 -4.63 15.29 10.31
CA SER A 65 -4.64 16.07 9.07
C SER A 65 -4.08 15.32 7.86
N GLU A 66 -3.44 14.16 8.06
CA GLU A 66 -2.89 13.36 6.97
C GLU A 66 -3.57 11.97 6.89
N LYS A 67 -3.49 11.15 7.94
CA LYS A 67 -4.11 9.79 7.92
C LYS A 67 -5.64 9.85 7.88
N ALA A 68 -6.25 10.53 8.83
CA ALA A 68 -7.71 10.54 9.00
C ALA A 68 -8.49 10.99 7.73
N PRO A 69 -8.12 12.07 7.01
CA PRO A 69 -8.82 12.44 5.77
C PRO A 69 -8.68 11.41 4.65
N VAL A 70 -7.52 10.72 4.56
CA VAL A 70 -7.35 9.61 3.61
C VAL A 70 -8.30 8.46 3.92
N VAL A 71 -8.52 8.13 5.21
CA VAL A 71 -9.48 7.09 5.60
C VAL A 71 -10.92 7.47 5.20
N PHE A 72 -11.31 8.74 5.31
CA PHE A 72 -12.63 9.18 4.84
C PHE A 72 -12.76 9.14 3.32
N HIS A 73 -11.69 9.49 2.60
CA HIS A 73 -11.64 9.34 1.14
C HIS A 73 -11.76 7.86 0.71
N MET A 74 -11.07 6.95 1.39
CA MET A 74 -11.22 5.51 1.17
C MET A 74 -12.66 5.03 1.38
N LEU A 75 -13.32 5.53 2.43
CA LEU A 75 -14.71 5.19 2.72
C LEU A 75 -15.67 5.62 1.59
N ASP A 76 -15.55 6.85 1.11
CA ASP A 76 -16.42 7.37 0.04
C ASP A 76 -16.15 6.67 -1.30
N SER A 77 -14.88 6.36 -1.59
CA SER A 77 -14.48 5.72 -2.85
C SER A 77 -14.88 4.23 -2.90
N ALA A 78 -14.76 3.51 -1.79
CA ALA A 78 -14.97 2.06 -1.75
C ALA A 78 -16.42 1.62 -1.63
N PHE A 79 -17.24 2.37 -0.89
CA PHE A 79 -18.59 1.94 -0.51
C PHE A 79 -19.69 2.74 -1.21
N GLY A 80 -19.33 3.37 -2.32
CA GLY A 80 -20.22 4.01 -3.26
C GLY A 80 -20.23 5.54 -3.13
N PRO A 81 -20.39 6.24 -4.26
CA PRO A 81 -20.28 7.68 -4.31
C PRO A 81 -21.29 8.32 -3.35
N ARG A 82 -20.83 9.35 -2.63
CA ARG A 82 -21.64 10.11 -1.66
C ARG A 82 -22.02 9.32 -0.41
N LEU A 83 -21.28 8.28 -0.01
CA LEU A 83 -21.47 7.66 1.29
C LEU A 83 -21.23 8.68 2.41
N VAL A 84 -20.12 9.43 2.35
CA VAL A 84 -19.77 10.43 3.39
C VAL A 84 -20.84 11.54 3.49
N PRO A 85 -21.30 12.18 2.40
CA PRO A 85 -22.44 13.09 2.43
C PRO A 85 -23.72 12.51 3.05
N ARG A 86 -24.10 11.27 2.72
CA ARG A 86 -25.29 10.62 3.29
C ARG A 86 -25.11 10.32 4.78
N PHE A 87 -23.92 9.87 5.16
CA PHE A 87 -23.51 9.67 6.54
C PHE A 87 -23.63 10.97 7.35
N LEU A 88 -23.12 12.08 6.82
CA LEU A 88 -23.21 13.39 7.46
C LEU A 88 -24.66 13.84 7.65
N HIS A 89 -25.48 13.71 6.61
CA HIS A 89 -26.90 14.04 6.71
C HIS A 89 -27.57 13.25 7.85
N ARG A 90 -27.34 11.93 7.90
CA ARG A 90 -27.89 11.07 8.94
C ARG A 90 -27.36 11.39 10.34
N LEU A 91 -26.08 11.73 10.45
CA LEU A 91 -25.46 12.12 11.71
C LEU A 91 -26.10 13.42 12.25
N PHE A 92 -26.27 14.43 11.41
CA PHE A 92 -26.93 15.68 11.80
C PHE A 92 -28.41 15.48 12.16
N GLU A 93 -29.15 14.67 11.41
CA GLU A 93 -30.55 14.33 11.76
C GLU A 93 -30.68 13.73 13.17
N LYS A 94 -29.77 12.83 13.55
CA LYS A 94 -29.83 12.11 14.83
C LYS A 94 -29.27 12.91 16.01
N PHE A 95 -28.20 13.66 15.77
CA PHE A 95 -27.33 14.17 16.83
C PHE A 95 -27.11 15.68 16.79
N ALA A 96 -27.83 16.43 15.95
CA ALA A 96 -27.77 17.90 15.99
C ALA A 96 -27.95 18.41 17.43
N TRP A 97 -27.04 19.29 17.86
CA TRP A 97 -27.01 19.90 19.20
C TRP A 97 -26.72 18.92 20.35
N ARG A 98 -26.16 17.74 20.07
CA ARG A 98 -25.76 16.73 21.06
C ARG A 98 -24.29 16.32 20.87
N SER A 99 -23.70 15.74 21.90
CA SER A 99 -22.42 15.04 21.77
C SER A 99 -22.61 13.65 21.18
N THR A 100 -21.61 13.19 20.44
CA THR A 100 -21.56 11.84 19.85
C THR A 100 -20.26 11.16 20.24
N SER A 101 -20.33 9.85 20.45
CA SER A 101 -19.20 8.96 20.64
C SER A 101 -18.75 8.34 19.32
N PHE A 102 -17.57 7.71 19.30
CA PHE A 102 -17.09 6.98 18.12
C PHE A 102 -18.05 5.84 17.70
N SER A 103 -18.66 5.14 18.66
CA SER A 103 -19.64 4.09 18.37
C SER A 103 -20.89 4.62 17.67
N ASP A 104 -21.34 5.83 18.00
CA ASP A 104 -22.49 6.46 17.33
C ASP A 104 -22.20 6.71 15.84
N TRP A 105 -20.94 7.04 15.52
CA TRP A 105 -20.49 7.26 14.15
C TRP A 105 -20.45 5.95 13.37
N VAL A 106 -19.86 4.91 13.96
CA VAL A 106 -19.79 3.56 13.36
C VAL A 106 -21.21 3.01 13.10
N GLU A 107 -22.12 3.13 14.06
CA GLU A 107 -23.51 2.68 13.92
C GLU A 107 -24.23 3.44 12.80
N THR A 108 -24.09 4.77 12.77
CA THR A 108 -24.71 5.63 11.76
C THR A 108 -24.16 5.34 10.37
N LEU A 109 -22.85 5.10 10.24
CA LEU A 109 -22.22 4.75 8.98
C LEU A 109 -22.73 3.40 8.45
N ASN A 110 -22.83 2.40 9.33
CA ASN A 110 -23.35 1.08 9.00
C ASN A 110 -24.83 1.12 8.57
N GLU A 111 -25.64 1.95 9.25
CA GLU A 111 -27.04 2.17 8.87
C GLU A 111 -27.16 2.74 7.45
N VAL A 112 -26.39 3.78 7.14
CA VAL A 112 -26.43 4.44 5.82
C VAL A 112 -25.91 3.52 4.71
N ALA A 113 -24.86 2.75 4.99
CA ALA A 113 -24.28 1.81 4.04
C ALA A 113 -25.04 0.50 3.89
N LYS A 114 -25.91 0.16 4.86
CA LYS A 114 -26.64 -1.13 4.95
C LYS A 114 -25.73 -2.35 5.04
N THR A 115 -24.55 -2.19 5.63
CA THR A 115 -23.54 -3.25 5.87
C THR A 115 -22.62 -2.82 7.01
N SER A 116 -21.95 -3.75 7.68
CA SER A 116 -20.99 -3.44 8.74
C SER A 116 -19.62 -2.99 8.22
N LEU A 117 -19.30 -3.29 6.95
CA LEU A 117 -17.94 -3.13 6.41
C LEU A 117 -17.36 -1.71 6.52
N PRO A 118 -18.12 -0.62 6.27
CA PRO A 118 -17.59 0.73 6.44
C PRO A 118 -17.28 1.08 7.89
N GLY A 119 -18.11 0.63 8.84
CA GLY A 119 -17.86 0.79 10.26
C GLY A 119 -16.66 -0.04 10.73
N ASP A 120 -16.51 -1.26 10.20
CA ASP A 120 -15.36 -2.13 10.47
C ASP A 120 -14.07 -1.51 9.90
N LEU A 121 -14.12 -0.91 8.70
CA LEU A 121 -13.03 -0.11 8.14
C LEU A 121 -12.68 1.04 9.06
N LEU A 122 -13.64 1.91 9.38
CA LEU A 122 -13.40 3.08 10.22
C LEU A 122 -12.79 2.67 11.57
N THR A 123 -13.30 1.61 12.18
CA THR A 123 -12.76 1.04 13.42
C THR A 123 -11.33 0.55 13.24
N SER A 124 -11.03 -0.18 12.15
CA SER A 124 -9.71 -0.74 11.93
C SER A 124 -8.62 0.32 11.77
N TYR A 125 -8.89 1.47 11.14
CA TYR A 125 -7.88 2.52 10.93
C TYR A 125 -7.78 3.53 12.09
N PHE A 126 -8.86 3.73 12.85
CA PHE A 126 -8.83 4.71 13.96
C PHE A 126 -8.51 4.08 15.32
N ALA A 127 -8.93 2.84 15.57
CA ALA A 127 -8.69 2.17 16.85
C ALA A 127 -7.33 1.46 16.92
N ARG A 128 -6.59 1.41 15.82
CA ARG A 128 -5.35 0.65 15.73
C ARG A 128 -4.20 1.51 15.23
N PRO A 129 -2.98 1.29 15.75
CA PRO A 129 -1.79 1.93 15.22
C PRO A 129 -1.37 1.31 13.88
N GLY A 130 -0.63 2.07 13.08
CA GLY A 130 -0.03 1.56 11.85
C GLY A 130 -1.02 1.41 10.70
N TYR A 131 -0.64 0.58 9.73
CA TYR A 131 -1.36 0.39 8.46
C TYR A 131 -1.16 -1.04 7.93
N PRO A 132 -2.03 -1.51 7.02
CA PRO A 132 -1.86 -2.80 6.38
C PRO A 132 -0.82 -2.77 5.25
N LEU A 133 0.06 -3.76 5.25
CA LEU A 133 0.83 -4.20 4.10
C LEU A 133 0.08 -5.34 3.42
N VAL A 134 -0.40 -5.10 2.21
CA VAL A 134 -1.15 -6.06 1.40
C VAL A 134 -0.20 -6.83 0.49
N PHE A 135 -0.28 -8.15 0.53
CA PHE A 135 0.41 -9.06 -0.36
C PHE A 135 -0.57 -9.60 -1.40
N VAL A 136 -0.20 -9.45 -2.66
CA VAL A 136 -0.94 -9.93 -3.82
C VAL A 136 -0.17 -11.08 -4.43
N ASP A 137 -0.61 -12.30 -4.13
CA ASP A 137 -0.05 -13.52 -4.71
C ASP A 137 -0.92 -13.94 -5.90
N PHE A 138 -0.39 -13.70 -7.09
CA PHE A 138 -1.08 -14.00 -8.35
C PHE A 138 -0.16 -14.80 -9.28
N ARG A 139 -0.72 -15.89 -9.80
CA ARG A 139 -0.16 -16.67 -10.89
C ARG A 139 -1.24 -16.89 -11.95
N PRO A 140 -0.93 -16.73 -13.24
CA PRO A 140 -1.93 -16.95 -14.29
C PRO A 140 -2.56 -18.34 -14.15
N ARG A 141 -3.90 -18.39 -14.19
CA ARG A 141 -4.72 -19.62 -14.06
C ARG A 141 -4.81 -20.22 -12.65
N GLU A 142 -4.24 -19.56 -11.63
CA GLU A 142 -4.44 -19.90 -10.22
C GLU A 142 -5.33 -18.84 -9.55
N SER A 143 -5.96 -19.21 -8.43
CA SER A 143 -6.76 -18.27 -7.62
C SER A 143 -5.91 -17.07 -7.19
N LEU A 144 -6.45 -15.86 -7.28
CA LEU A 144 -5.81 -14.67 -6.73
C LEU A 144 -5.85 -14.76 -5.20
N ARG A 145 -4.70 -14.72 -4.53
CA ARG A 145 -4.62 -14.74 -3.08
C ARG A 145 -4.17 -13.37 -2.56
N LEU A 146 -5.03 -12.77 -1.75
CA LEU A 146 -4.75 -11.53 -1.04
C LEU A 146 -4.44 -11.87 0.41
N SER A 147 -3.37 -11.31 0.96
CA SER A 147 -3.10 -11.42 2.40
C SER A 147 -2.60 -10.09 2.95
N GLN A 148 -2.63 -9.94 4.27
CA GLN A 148 -2.20 -8.70 4.92
C GLN A 148 -1.38 -8.94 6.17
N ARG A 149 -0.42 -8.05 6.41
CA ARG A 149 0.34 -7.93 7.66
C ARG A 149 0.22 -6.50 8.18
N GLN A 150 0.23 -6.31 9.49
CA GLN A 150 0.26 -4.96 10.07
C GLN A 150 1.68 -4.41 10.03
N VAL A 151 1.83 -3.14 9.66
CA VAL A 151 3.08 -2.40 9.76
C VAL A 151 2.94 -1.33 10.84
N ILE A 152 3.91 -1.26 11.75
CA ILE A 152 4.01 -0.19 12.75
C ILE A 152 5.37 0.48 12.56
N GLY A 153 5.36 1.76 12.19
CA GLY A 153 6.55 2.46 11.74
C GLY A 153 7.16 1.78 10.54
N ASP A 154 8.37 1.27 10.75
CA ASP A 154 9.18 0.63 9.73
C ASP A 154 9.23 -0.90 9.85
N GLU A 155 8.48 -1.47 10.79
CA GLU A 155 8.53 -2.90 11.11
C GLU A 155 7.22 -3.59 10.67
N PRO A 156 7.27 -4.48 9.67
CA PRO A 156 6.19 -5.40 9.37
C PRO A 156 6.09 -6.43 10.51
N LEU A 157 4.94 -6.48 11.18
CA LEU A 157 4.68 -7.45 12.24
C LEU A 157 4.27 -8.78 11.62
N SER A 158 4.97 -9.84 12.00
CA SER A 158 4.70 -11.22 11.58
C SER A 158 3.55 -11.88 12.36
N SER A 159 2.92 -11.16 13.29
CA SER A 159 2.06 -11.75 14.31
C SER A 159 0.60 -11.88 13.87
N ASN A 160 0.10 -13.12 13.88
CA ASN A 160 -1.32 -13.50 13.76
C ASN A 160 -2.22 -12.98 14.90
N ALA A 161 -1.67 -12.27 15.90
CA ALA A 161 -2.41 -11.85 17.08
C ALA A 161 -3.24 -10.57 16.88
N SER A 162 -3.02 -9.82 15.80
CA SER A 162 -3.80 -8.63 15.49
C SER A 162 -4.99 -8.99 14.58
N SER A 163 -6.16 -8.40 14.83
CA SER A 163 -7.28 -8.51 13.89
C SER A 163 -6.86 -8.02 12.49
N PRO A 164 -7.47 -8.51 11.40
CA PRO A 164 -7.22 -7.95 10.06
C PRO A 164 -7.73 -6.51 9.96
N PHE A 165 -7.10 -5.67 9.14
CA PHE A 165 -7.73 -4.42 8.68
C PHE A 165 -8.82 -4.75 7.66
N VAL A 166 -9.82 -3.88 7.53
CA VAL A 166 -10.78 -3.95 6.43
C VAL A 166 -10.28 -3.03 5.32
N VAL A 167 -9.70 -3.63 4.28
CA VAL A 167 -8.96 -2.92 3.24
C VAL A 167 -9.74 -3.00 1.92
N PRO A 168 -10.35 -1.89 1.46
CA PRO A 168 -10.92 -1.85 0.13
C PRO A 168 -9.80 -1.75 -0.91
N LEU A 169 -9.91 -2.55 -1.96
CA LEU A 169 -8.93 -2.63 -3.04
C LEU A 169 -9.67 -2.59 -4.38
N GLU A 170 -9.29 -1.63 -5.20
CA GLU A 170 -9.56 -1.66 -6.62
C GLU A 170 -8.50 -2.56 -7.29
N LEU A 171 -8.93 -3.50 -8.13
CA LEU A 171 -8.07 -4.39 -8.89
C LEU A 171 -8.16 -4.03 -10.38
N ASP A 172 -7.00 -3.75 -10.97
CA ASP A 172 -6.81 -3.63 -12.42
C ASP A 172 -5.96 -4.81 -12.91
N ASP A 173 -6.21 -5.28 -14.12
CA ASP A 173 -5.56 -6.47 -14.66
C ASP A 173 -5.37 -6.38 -16.19
N SER A 174 -4.56 -7.29 -16.74
CA SER A 174 -4.30 -7.35 -18.18
C SER A 174 -5.30 -8.15 -18.99
N SER A 175 -6.47 -8.49 -18.44
CA SER A 175 -7.47 -9.21 -19.22
C SER A 175 -7.97 -8.37 -20.40
N ALA A 176 -8.40 -9.05 -21.48
CA ALA A 176 -8.90 -8.38 -22.68
C ALA A 176 -10.12 -7.47 -22.40
N GLU A 177 -10.88 -7.77 -21.35
CA GLU A 177 -12.04 -6.98 -20.93
C GLU A 177 -11.68 -5.83 -19.97
N ARG A 178 -10.45 -5.82 -19.42
CA ARG A 178 -9.89 -4.82 -18.50
C ARG A 178 -10.94 -4.22 -17.55
N LYS A 179 -11.62 -5.10 -16.81
CA LYS A 179 -12.68 -4.70 -15.88
C LYS A 179 -12.09 -4.41 -14.52
N THR A 180 -12.20 -3.15 -14.11
CA THR A 180 -11.99 -2.75 -12.71
C THR A 180 -12.87 -3.60 -11.79
N ARG A 181 -12.24 -4.30 -10.85
CA ARG A 181 -12.93 -5.11 -9.83
C ARG A 181 -12.71 -4.51 -8.45
N PHE A 182 -13.74 -4.50 -7.62
CA PHE A 182 -13.63 -4.03 -6.24
C PHE A 182 -13.69 -5.22 -5.29
N VAL A 183 -12.68 -5.32 -4.42
CA VAL A 183 -12.57 -6.36 -3.39
C VAL A 183 -12.39 -5.69 -2.03
N VAL A 184 -13.00 -6.27 -1.00
CA VAL A 184 -12.76 -5.86 0.39
C VAL A 184 -12.00 -6.98 1.09
N LEU A 185 -10.71 -6.77 1.33
CA LEU A 185 -9.87 -7.68 2.10
C LEU A 185 -10.17 -7.48 3.58
N LYS A 186 -10.87 -8.45 4.18
CA LYS A 186 -11.30 -8.40 5.59
C LYS A 186 -10.70 -9.50 6.45
N GLU A 187 -10.01 -10.46 5.83
CA GLU A 187 -9.32 -11.56 6.50
C GLU A 187 -7.81 -11.39 6.39
N LEU A 188 -7.04 -12.13 7.19
CA LEU A 188 -5.58 -12.15 7.07
C LEU A 188 -5.13 -12.74 5.74
N THR A 189 -5.90 -13.69 5.20
CA THR A 189 -5.71 -14.28 3.87
C THR A 189 -7.07 -14.56 3.27
N GLN A 190 -7.30 -14.12 2.04
CA GLN A 190 -8.56 -14.23 1.32
C GLN A 190 -8.25 -14.67 -0.11
N ALA A 191 -9.00 -15.65 -0.60
CA ALA A 191 -8.90 -16.10 -1.99
C ALA A 191 -10.01 -15.45 -2.82
N GLU A 192 -9.63 -14.94 -3.97
CA GLU A 192 -10.50 -14.32 -4.96
C GLU A 192 -10.48 -15.12 -6.27
N GLU A 193 -11.52 -14.93 -7.08
CA GLU A 193 -11.59 -15.56 -8.39
C GLU A 193 -10.44 -15.11 -9.29
N ALA A 194 -9.81 -16.08 -9.95
CA ALA A 194 -8.68 -15.87 -10.85
C ALA A 194 -9.10 -15.04 -12.08
N PRO A 195 -8.53 -13.84 -12.31
CA PRO A 195 -8.70 -13.20 -13.60
C PRO A 195 -8.02 -14.00 -14.71
N SER A 196 -8.60 -13.91 -15.90
CA SER A 196 -7.92 -14.32 -17.14
C SER A 196 -6.92 -13.25 -17.58
N ALA A 197 -5.88 -13.05 -16.77
CA ALA A 197 -4.87 -12.01 -16.92
C ALA A 197 -3.44 -12.57 -16.74
N SER A 198 -2.45 -11.83 -17.23
CA SER A 198 -1.02 -12.09 -17.01
C SER A 198 -0.46 -11.38 -15.78
N TRP A 199 -1.09 -10.29 -15.34
CA TRP A 199 -0.75 -9.55 -14.13
C TRP A 199 -2.00 -8.91 -13.52
N VAL A 200 -1.91 -8.60 -12.22
CA VAL A 200 -2.91 -7.86 -11.45
C VAL A 200 -2.21 -6.76 -10.66
N VAL A 201 -2.78 -5.57 -10.65
CA VAL A 201 -2.38 -4.45 -9.80
C VAL A 201 -3.53 -4.17 -8.83
N ALA A 202 -3.22 -4.18 -7.53
CA ALA A 202 -4.17 -3.77 -6.51
C ALA A 202 -3.88 -2.32 -6.09
N ASP A 203 -4.96 -1.57 -5.88
CA ASP A 203 -4.94 -0.12 -5.61
C ASP A 203 -4.15 0.68 -6.67
N PRO A 204 -4.49 0.56 -7.98
CA PRO A 204 -3.78 1.25 -9.05
C PRO A 204 -3.85 2.77 -8.90
N LEU A 205 -4.85 3.34 -8.22
CA LEU A 205 -4.95 4.77 -7.96
C LEU A 205 -4.29 5.20 -6.64
N SER A 206 -3.80 4.26 -5.83
CA SER A 206 -3.14 4.50 -4.55
C SER A 206 -3.99 5.27 -3.54
N LEU A 207 -5.30 5.00 -3.56
CA LEU A 207 -6.29 5.66 -2.71
C LEU A 207 -6.44 4.94 -1.37
N THR A 208 -5.99 3.69 -1.28
CA THR A 208 -6.03 2.90 -0.05
C THR A 208 -4.83 3.25 0.83
N TYR A 209 -5.06 3.48 2.13
CA TYR A 209 -4.02 3.75 3.13
C TYR A 209 -3.26 2.45 3.49
N SER A 210 -2.54 1.93 2.51
CA SER A 210 -1.78 0.68 2.58
C SER A 210 -0.54 0.77 1.70
N ARG A 211 0.35 -0.20 1.88
CA ARG A 211 1.35 -0.55 0.86
C ARG A 211 0.95 -1.87 0.21
N VAL A 212 1.22 -2.01 -1.08
CA VAL A 212 0.88 -3.21 -1.85
C VAL A 212 2.13 -3.81 -2.45
N VAL A 213 2.38 -5.09 -2.14
CA VAL A 213 3.50 -5.86 -2.67
C VAL A 213 3.00 -7.13 -3.34
N TYR A 214 3.76 -7.62 -4.31
CA TYR A 214 3.31 -8.69 -5.19
C TYR A 214 4.22 -9.93 -5.11
N SER A 215 3.70 -11.08 -5.55
CA SER A 215 4.54 -12.26 -5.85
C SER A 215 5.53 -11.95 -6.98
N VAL A 216 6.61 -12.72 -7.04
CA VAL A 216 7.66 -12.53 -8.05
C VAL A 216 7.13 -12.74 -9.47
N GLU A 217 6.19 -13.66 -9.65
CA GLU A 217 5.54 -13.94 -10.93
C GLU A 217 4.68 -12.76 -11.37
N ASN A 218 3.91 -12.15 -10.45
CA ASN A 218 3.10 -10.99 -10.80
C ASN A 218 3.96 -9.75 -11.09
N TYR A 219 5.02 -9.51 -10.32
CA TYR A 219 6.00 -8.47 -10.64
C TYR A 219 6.63 -8.67 -12.01
N ALA A 220 6.99 -9.91 -12.37
CA ALA A 220 7.51 -10.22 -13.69
C ALA A 220 6.51 -9.86 -14.79
N GLY A 221 5.24 -10.22 -14.64
CA GLY A 221 4.17 -9.85 -15.58
C GLY A 221 3.99 -8.33 -15.73
N ILE A 222 4.06 -7.57 -14.63
CA ILE A 222 4.00 -6.10 -14.67
C ILE A 222 5.19 -5.51 -15.43
N VAL A 223 6.42 -5.95 -15.11
CA VAL A 223 7.65 -5.43 -15.74
C VAL A 223 7.72 -5.80 -17.22
N GLU A 224 7.31 -7.03 -17.58
CA GLU A 224 7.23 -7.46 -18.99
C GLU A 224 6.22 -6.63 -19.79
N CYS A 225 5.05 -6.33 -19.20
CA CYS A 225 4.09 -5.41 -19.81
C CYS A 225 4.68 -4.01 -19.95
N ALA A 226 5.24 -3.43 -18.89
CA ALA A 226 5.81 -2.08 -18.94
C ALA A 226 6.97 -1.92 -19.95
N ALA A 227 7.68 -3.01 -20.28
CA ALA A 227 8.73 -3.02 -21.28
C ALA A 227 8.23 -3.26 -22.72
N SER A 228 6.97 -3.68 -22.90
CA SER A 228 6.38 -3.99 -24.21
C SER A 228 5.64 -2.79 -24.79
N GLU A 229 5.92 -2.43 -26.04
CA GLU A 229 5.18 -1.38 -26.76
C GLU A 229 3.70 -1.74 -26.97
N GLU A 230 3.36 -3.04 -26.98
CA GLU A 230 1.98 -3.50 -27.15
C GLU A 230 1.15 -3.37 -25.87
N CYS A 231 1.80 -3.23 -24.71
CA CYS A 231 1.13 -3.14 -23.42
C CYS A 231 1.16 -1.70 -22.89
N HIS A 232 0.02 -1.02 -22.98
CA HIS A 232 -0.11 0.33 -22.43
C HIS A 232 -0.28 0.26 -20.91
N PHE A 233 0.85 0.27 -20.19
CA PHE A 233 0.91 0.34 -18.74
C PHE A 233 1.09 1.78 -18.26
N PRO A 234 0.25 2.31 -17.35
CA PRO A 234 0.40 3.68 -16.90
C PRO A 234 1.68 3.90 -16.07
N GLU A 235 2.53 4.84 -16.49
CA GLU A 235 3.82 5.13 -15.84
C GLU A 235 3.67 5.45 -14.35
N LYS A 236 2.70 6.29 -13.98
CA LYS A 236 2.41 6.62 -12.57
C LYS A 236 2.02 5.39 -11.73
N VAL A 237 1.40 4.37 -12.34
CA VAL A 237 1.09 3.11 -11.63
C VAL A 237 2.39 2.33 -11.41
N LEU A 238 3.26 2.27 -12.41
CA LEU A 238 4.55 1.57 -12.33
C LEU A 238 5.44 2.18 -11.25
N GLU A 239 5.57 3.50 -11.22
CA GLU A 239 6.34 4.22 -10.20
C GLU A 239 5.92 3.85 -8.78
N ARG A 240 4.62 3.68 -8.54
CA ARG A 240 4.08 3.31 -7.23
C ARG A 240 4.31 1.84 -6.89
N VAL A 241 4.07 0.94 -7.85
CA VAL A 241 4.36 -0.49 -7.70
C VAL A 241 5.85 -0.69 -7.36
N VAL A 242 6.74 0.01 -8.07
CA VAL A 242 8.18 -0.04 -7.82
C VAL A 242 8.54 0.65 -6.50
N GLY A 243 7.86 1.75 -6.14
CA GLY A 243 8.05 2.44 -4.85
C GLY A 243 7.75 1.55 -3.64
N ASP A 244 6.63 0.83 -3.67
CA ASP A 244 6.26 -0.13 -2.62
C ASP A 244 7.17 -1.37 -2.62
N PHE A 245 7.54 -1.88 -3.80
CA PHE A 245 8.58 -2.92 -3.92
C PHE A 245 9.88 -2.47 -3.25
N CYS A 246 10.33 -1.25 -3.52
CA CYS A 246 11.56 -0.68 -2.99
C CYS A 246 11.52 -0.54 -1.47
N TRP A 247 10.41 -0.04 -0.93
CA TRP A 247 10.21 0.00 0.52
C TRP A 247 10.29 -1.41 1.11
N ALA A 248 9.58 -2.38 0.53
CA ALA A 248 9.54 -3.76 1.01
C ALA A 248 10.90 -4.45 0.95
N LEU A 249 11.68 -4.22 -0.11
CA LEU A 249 13.04 -4.73 -0.25
C LEU A 249 13.96 -4.17 0.85
N LEU A 250 13.91 -2.86 1.08
CA LEU A 250 14.76 -2.18 2.08
C LEU A 250 14.37 -2.51 3.52
N LYS A 251 13.15 -2.98 3.75
CA LYS A 251 12.62 -3.46 5.04
C LYS A 251 12.67 -4.98 5.21
N ASP A 252 13.31 -5.68 4.27
CA ASP A 252 13.50 -7.14 4.31
C ASP A 252 12.17 -7.93 4.44
N VAL A 253 11.16 -7.47 3.70
CA VAL A 253 9.80 -8.04 3.73
C VAL A 253 9.70 -9.35 2.94
N PHE A 254 10.46 -9.47 1.85
CA PHE A 254 10.34 -10.58 0.92
C PHE A 254 10.96 -11.87 1.48
N GLU A 255 10.16 -12.93 1.49
CA GLU A 255 10.58 -14.30 1.76
C GLU A 255 10.59 -15.03 0.41
N ALA A 256 11.76 -15.48 -0.05
CA ALA A 256 11.87 -16.28 -1.26
C ALA A 256 12.19 -17.73 -0.93
N THR A 257 11.49 -18.64 -1.57
CA THR A 257 11.85 -20.06 -1.59
C THR A 257 13.03 -20.30 -2.53
N GLU A 258 13.77 -21.40 -2.33
CA GLU A 258 14.87 -21.78 -3.24
C GLU A 258 14.40 -21.83 -4.71
N SER A 259 13.19 -22.35 -4.96
CA SER A 259 12.59 -22.43 -6.30
C SER A 259 12.31 -21.06 -6.94
N GLU A 260 12.09 -20.01 -6.16
CA GLU A 260 11.77 -18.66 -6.65
C GLU A 260 13.01 -17.81 -6.87
N THR A 261 14.15 -18.19 -6.30
CA THR A 261 15.43 -17.46 -6.40
C THR A 261 15.81 -17.08 -7.85
N PRO A 262 15.67 -17.97 -8.85
CA PRO A 262 15.96 -17.62 -10.25
C PRO A 262 15.01 -16.56 -10.81
N ALA A 263 13.73 -16.59 -10.44
CA ALA A 263 12.73 -15.61 -10.86
C ALA A 263 13.03 -14.24 -10.26
N TRP A 264 13.33 -14.18 -8.96
CA TRP A 264 13.73 -12.96 -8.27
C TRP A 264 15.00 -12.35 -8.87
N ARG A 265 16.00 -13.18 -9.18
CA ARG A 265 17.22 -12.75 -9.86
C ARG A 265 16.95 -12.10 -11.21
N ARG A 266 16.03 -12.68 -11.99
CA ARG A 266 15.63 -12.13 -13.30
C ARG A 266 14.93 -10.79 -13.12
N LEU A 267 13.95 -10.72 -12.21
CA LEU A 267 13.22 -9.50 -11.91
C LEU A 267 14.17 -8.35 -11.51
N LEU A 268 15.08 -8.59 -10.56
CA LEU A 268 16.04 -7.57 -10.10
C LEU A 268 16.93 -7.06 -11.25
N ARG A 269 17.36 -7.94 -12.16
CA ARG A 269 18.11 -7.52 -13.36
C ARG A 269 17.26 -6.68 -14.30
N SER A 270 16.00 -7.05 -14.52
CA SER A 270 15.09 -6.28 -15.37
C SER A 270 14.81 -4.89 -14.80
N LEU A 271 14.58 -4.79 -13.48
CA LEU A 271 14.39 -3.52 -12.78
C LEU A 271 15.65 -2.64 -12.85
N ALA A 272 16.84 -3.22 -12.67
CA ALA A 272 18.12 -2.50 -12.83
C ALA A 272 18.27 -1.94 -14.25
N ALA A 273 18.01 -2.77 -15.27
CA ALA A 273 18.15 -2.38 -16.67
C ALA A 273 17.17 -1.28 -17.08
N ALA A 274 15.92 -1.36 -16.58
CA ALA A 274 14.87 -0.38 -16.85
C ALA A 274 15.07 0.95 -16.10
N LYS A 275 15.95 0.99 -15.08
CA LYS A 275 16.21 2.18 -14.23
C LYS A 275 14.95 2.79 -13.61
N VAL A 276 13.96 1.96 -13.32
CA VAL A 276 12.69 2.37 -12.72
C VAL A 276 12.78 2.50 -11.19
N ALA A 277 13.75 1.83 -10.56
CA ALA A 277 14.04 2.01 -9.14
C ALA A 277 14.88 3.28 -8.92
N ALA A 278 14.64 3.99 -7.81
CA ALA A 278 15.35 5.21 -7.45
C ALA A 278 16.08 5.11 -6.10
N GLY A 279 17.04 6.01 -5.88
CA GLY A 279 17.73 6.19 -4.60
C GLY A 279 18.42 4.92 -4.07
N ASP A 280 18.23 4.66 -2.78
CA ASP A 280 18.87 3.54 -2.09
C ASP A 280 18.39 2.17 -2.60
N CYS A 281 17.14 2.09 -3.07
CA CYS A 281 16.61 0.89 -3.69
C CYS A 281 17.30 0.58 -5.01
N ALA A 282 17.50 1.59 -5.88
CA ALA A 282 18.25 1.42 -7.12
C ALA A 282 19.64 0.82 -6.84
N CYS A 283 20.30 1.31 -5.79
CA CYS A 283 21.56 0.78 -5.35
C CYS A 283 21.47 -0.70 -4.94
N CYS A 284 20.48 -1.10 -4.13
CA CYS A 284 20.31 -2.50 -3.74
C CYS A 284 19.96 -3.43 -4.91
N VAL A 285 19.15 -2.95 -5.85
CA VAL A 285 18.82 -3.66 -7.09
C VAL A 285 20.07 -3.83 -7.98
N ASP A 286 20.92 -2.80 -8.07
CA ASP A 286 22.20 -2.83 -8.82
C ASP A 286 23.27 -3.72 -8.17
N VAL A 287 23.32 -3.76 -6.84
CA VAL A 287 24.21 -4.68 -6.10
C VAL A 287 23.82 -6.13 -6.43
N ALA A 288 22.53 -6.43 -6.46
CA ALA A 288 22.04 -7.75 -6.86
C ALA A 288 22.37 -8.08 -8.33
N SER A 289 22.44 -7.06 -9.19
CA SER A 289 22.77 -7.21 -10.61
C SER A 289 24.28 -7.16 -10.91
N ARG A 290 25.15 -6.93 -9.90
CA ARG A 290 26.62 -6.77 -10.00
C ARG A 290 27.11 -5.59 -10.84
N HIS A 291 26.28 -4.56 -11.01
CA HIS A 291 26.65 -3.32 -11.72
C HIS A 291 27.00 -2.16 -10.79
N SER A 292 27.32 -2.42 -9.51
CA SER A 292 27.38 -1.43 -8.42
C SER A 292 28.56 -0.45 -8.44
N ARG A 293 28.88 0.16 -9.59
CA ARG A 293 29.96 1.16 -9.70
C ARG A 293 29.62 2.50 -9.06
N HIS A 294 28.34 2.77 -8.76
CA HIS A 294 27.86 4.08 -8.31
C HIS A 294 27.28 4.11 -6.89
N CYS A 295 27.25 2.96 -6.20
CA CYS A 295 26.75 2.86 -4.83
C CYS A 295 27.77 3.33 -3.79
N LYS A 296 27.34 4.11 -2.79
CA LYS A 296 28.16 4.34 -1.59
C LYS A 296 28.35 3.02 -0.84
N TRP A 297 29.55 2.79 -0.30
CA TRP A 297 29.91 1.55 0.37
C TRP A 297 28.97 1.19 1.55
N THR A 298 28.51 2.18 2.30
CA THR A 298 27.53 2.01 3.40
C THR A 298 26.21 1.37 2.94
N TRP A 299 25.78 1.67 1.71
CA TRP A 299 24.56 1.08 1.15
C TRP A 299 24.81 -0.34 0.67
N VAL A 300 25.98 -0.63 0.10
CA VAL A 300 26.35 -1.99 -0.30
C VAL A 300 26.27 -2.94 0.90
N ASP A 301 26.83 -2.56 2.04
CA ASP A 301 26.77 -3.35 3.28
C ASP A 301 25.34 -3.55 3.79
N ARG A 302 24.48 -2.53 3.67
CA ARG A 302 23.07 -2.64 4.07
C ARG A 302 22.30 -3.56 3.13
N CYS A 303 22.48 -3.43 1.82
CA CYS A 303 21.84 -4.28 0.82
C CYS A 303 22.26 -5.75 0.99
N GLN A 304 23.53 -6.02 1.31
CA GLN A 304 24.03 -7.37 1.59
C GLN A 304 23.41 -8.01 2.84
N LYS A 305 22.76 -7.24 3.72
CA LYS A 305 22.06 -7.76 4.89
C LYS A 305 20.63 -8.22 4.58
N VAL A 306 20.02 -7.74 3.50
CA VAL A 306 18.68 -8.11 3.05
C VAL A 306 18.65 -9.58 2.66
N SER A 307 17.72 -10.34 3.24
CA SER A 307 17.59 -11.79 3.13
C SER A 307 17.40 -12.24 1.69
N LEU A 308 16.50 -11.59 0.94
CA LEU A 308 16.30 -11.87 -0.49
C LEU A 308 17.60 -11.70 -1.30
N LEU A 309 18.33 -10.61 -1.06
CA LEU A 309 19.56 -10.32 -1.81
C LEU A 309 20.70 -11.27 -1.47
N LYS A 310 20.79 -11.72 -0.22
CA LYS A 310 21.72 -12.78 0.20
C LYS A 310 21.46 -14.08 -0.56
N GLN A 311 20.20 -14.53 -0.61
CA GLN A 311 19.82 -15.77 -1.28
C GLN A 311 20.13 -15.71 -2.78
N VAL A 312 19.72 -14.62 -3.45
CA VAL A 312 19.97 -14.42 -4.89
C VAL A 312 21.46 -14.37 -5.23
N SER A 313 22.29 -13.89 -4.30
CA SER A 313 23.75 -13.76 -4.47
C SER A 313 24.55 -15.02 -4.10
N ALA A 314 24.04 -15.87 -3.19
CA ALA A 314 24.78 -17.00 -2.60
C ALA A 314 24.94 -18.21 -3.53
N GLU A 315 24.00 -18.45 -4.44
CA GLU A 315 24.05 -19.61 -5.36
C GLU A 315 25.14 -19.49 -6.45
N GLU A 316 25.73 -18.30 -6.62
CA GLU A 316 26.90 -18.13 -7.48
C GLU A 316 28.17 -18.18 -6.61
N GLY A 317 28.54 -19.37 -6.14
CA GLY A 317 29.84 -19.62 -5.55
C GLY A 317 30.99 -19.16 -6.47
N PRO A 318 32.19 -18.91 -5.93
CA PRO A 318 33.31 -18.40 -6.72
C PRO A 318 33.59 -19.37 -7.87
N ARG A 319 33.42 -18.92 -9.12
CA ARG A 319 33.94 -19.64 -10.29
C ARG A 319 35.43 -19.86 -10.03
N ARG A 320 35.82 -21.09 -9.68
CA ARG A 320 37.22 -21.51 -9.65
C ARG A 320 37.81 -21.12 -10.99
N SER A 321 38.68 -20.12 -10.97
CA SER A 321 39.62 -19.89 -12.06
C SER A 321 40.42 -21.18 -12.21
N VAL A 322 40.03 -22.01 -13.17
CA VAL A 322 40.92 -23.04 -13.70
C VAL A 322 42.06 -22.25 -14.34
N ARG A 323 43.13 -22.05 -13.56
CA ARG A 323 44.43 -21.69 -14.11
C ARG A 323 44.80 -22.82 -15.04
N ALA A 324 44.55 -22.64 -16.33
CA ALA A 324 45.28 -23.35 -17.36
C ALA A 324 46.75 -22.93 -17.19
N ARG A 325 47.56 -23.83 -16.62
CA ARG A 325 49.00 -23.80 -16.80
C ARG A 325 49.29 -24.69 -18.00
N HIS A 326 49.69 -24.06 -19.10
CA HIS A 326 50.59 -24.66 -20.07
C HIS A 326 51.91 -23.91 -19.99
#